data_AF-U2RA60-F1
#
_entry.id   AF-U2RA60-F1
#
_cell.length_a   1.000
_cell.length_b   1.000
_cell.length_c   1.000
_cell.angle_alpha   90.00
_cell.angle_beta   90.00
_cell.angle_gamma   90.00
#
_symmetry.space_group_name_H-M   'P 1'
#
loop_
_entity.id
_entity.type
_entity.pdbx_description
1 polymer ?
#
loop_
_entity_poly.entity_id
_entity_poly.type
_entity_poly.pdbx_seq_one_letter_code
_entity_poly.pdbx_strand_id
1 'polypeptide(L)'
;ARRTTVWAMAAIVAGIVLAGAGIAAAILPLLFAGATVAGAGFGAGFSAMLRILAPLAPNDKRAELFAGIFLVSYLAYGVPALVAGELIATVGLLPTVLGYAVAIAAAAIVALVVQAARVRRELTPGR
;
A
#
# COMPACT_ATOMS: atom_id res chain seq x y z
N ALA A 1 -14.51 -5.98 -7.89
CA ALA A 1 -13.08 -5.65 -8.11
C ALA A 1 -12.79 -4.18 -7.82
N ARG A 2 -13.24 -3.22 -8.64
CA ARG A 2 -12.87 -1.80 -8.48
C ARG A 2 -13.30 -1.12 -7.19
N ARG A 3 -14.54 -1.33 -6.71
CA ARG A 3 -14.98 -0.86 -5.37
C ARG A 3 -14.12 -1.47 -4.25
N THR A 4 -13.73 -2.73 -4.41
CA THR A 4 -12.86 -3.44 -3.45
C THR A 4 -11.48 -2.80 -3.37
N THR A 5 -10.93 -2.33 -4.49
CA THR A 5 -9.61 -1.68 -4.52
C THR A 5 -9.63 -0.31 -3.82
N VAL A 6 -10.71 0.48 -3.98
CA VAL A 6 -10.87 1.75 -3.26
C VAL A 6 -10.95 1.51 -1.75
N TRP A 7 -11.72 0.51 -1.30
CA TRP A 7 -11.80 0.16 0.13
C TRP A 7 -10.45 -0.34 0.67
N ALA A 8 -9.73 -1.16 -0.09
CA ALA A 8 -8.40 -1.61 0.27
C ALA A 8 -7.43 -0.43 0.48
N MET A 9 -7.43 0.53 -0.42
CA MET A 9 -6.58 1.73 -0.34
C MET A 9 -6.97 2.63 0.83
N ALA A 10 -8.26 2.82 1.09
CA ALA A 10 -8.74 3.56 2.25
C ALA A 10 -8.31 2.89 3.56
N ALA A 11 -8.40 1.56 3.65
CA ALA A 11 -7.92 0.79 4.81
C ALA A 11 -6.40 0.91 5.00
N ILE A 12 -5.62 0.90 3.92
CA ILE A 12 -4.16 1.14 3.99
C ILE A 12 -3.87 2.53 4.58
N VAL A 13 -4.49 3.58 4.05
CA VAL A 13 -4.30 4.94 4.55
C VAL A 13 -4.69 5.05 6.02
N ALA A 14 -5.87 4.54 6.40
CA ALA A 14 -6.34 4.58 7.78
C ALA A 14 -5.40 3.80 8.72
N GLY A 15 -4.94 2.62 8.32
CA GLY A 15 -4.03 1.80 9.11
C GLY A 15 -2.66 2.45 9.30
N ILE A 16 -2.11 3.10 8.27
CA ILE A 16 -0.84 3.85 8.38
C ILE A 16 -0.98 5.03 9.34
N VAL A 17 -2.08 5.79 9.25
CA VAL A 17 -2.34 6.92 10.17
C VAL A 17 -2.47 6.42 11.60
N LEU A 18 -3.20 5.33 11.82
CA LEU A 18 -3.39 4.74 13.15
C LEU A 18 -2.06 4.21 13.73
N ALA A 19 -1.28 3.51 12.91
CA ALA A 19 0.05 3.02 13.30
C ALA A 19 1.01 4.17 13.60
N GLY A 20 1.05 5.20 12.75
CA GLY A 20 1.85 6.40 12.95
C GLY A 20 1.48 7.16 14.23
N ALA A 21 0.19 7.30 14.52
CA ALA A 21 -0.29 7.89 15.77
C ALA A 21 0.11 7.04 16.99
N GLY A 22 0.03 5.70 16.89
CA GLY A 22 0.50 4.79 17.92
C GLY A 22 1.99 4.91 18.20
N ILE A 23 2.80 5.07 17.15
CA ILE A 23 4.25 5.30 17.27
C ILE A 23 4.53 6.64 17.94
N ALA A 24 3.89 7.72 17.47
CA ALA A 24 4.10 9.06 18.02
C ALA A 24 3.68 9.18 19.49
N ALA A 25 2.61 8.49 19.88
CA ALA A 25 2.10 8.48 21.25
C ALA A 25 2.70 7.38 22.14
N ALA A 26 3.59 6.53 21.60
CA ALA A 26 4.13 5.34 22.26
C ALA A 26 3.04 4.36 22.78
N ILE A 27 1.94 4.20 22.03
CA ILE A 27 0.81 3.31 22.37
C ILE A 27 0.88 2.04 21.53
N LEU A 28 1.42 0.97 22.12
CA LEU A 28 1.65 -0.31 21.44
C LEU A 28 0.36 -0.95 20.88
N PRO A 29 -0.79 -0.97 21.58
CA PRO A 29 -2.03 -1.51 21.01
C PRO A 29 -2.50 -0.76 19.75
N LEU A 30 -2.27 0.56 19.70
CA LEU A 30 -2.66 1.40 18.57
C LEU A 30 -1.80 1.12 17.33
N LEU A 31 -0.50 0.86 17.54
CA LEU A 31 0.40 0.38 16.49
C LEU A 31 -0.11 -0.94 15.89
N PHE A 32 -0.45 -1.92 16.73
CA PHE A 32 -0.94 -3.22 16.27
C PHE A 32 -2.30 -3.12 15.56
N ALA A 33 -3.22 -2.30 16.08
CA ALA A 33 -4.49 -2.04 15.42
C ALA A 33 -4.26 -1.43 14.03
N GLY A 34 -3.38 -0.42 13.92
CA GLY A 34 -3.02 0.19 12.64
C GLY A 34 -2.39 -0.78 11.66
N ALA A 35 -1.41 -1.58 12.12
CA ALA A 35 -0.76 -2.61 11.32
C ALA A 35 -1.75 -3.66 10.81
N THR A 36 -2.72 -4.06 11.64
CA THR A 36 -3.77 -5.02 11.27
C THR A 36 -4.69 -4.45 10.20
N VAL A 37 -5.15 -3.20 10.36
CA VAL A 37 -6.01 -2.53 9.38
C VAL A 37 -5.29 -2.31 8.05
N ALA A 38 -4.04 -1.83 8.10
CA ALA A 38 -3.21 -1.65 6.91
C ALA A 38 -2.94 -2.98 6.20
N GLY A 39 -2.60 -4.02 6.96
CA GLY A 39 -2.35 -5.38 6.46
C GLY A 39 -3.58 -6.00 5.79
N ALA A 40 -4.76 -5.84 6.39
CA ALA A 40 -6.01 -6.31 5.80
C ALA A 40 -6.32 -5.60 4.47
N GLY A 41 -6.16 -4.28 4.42
CA GLY A 41 -6.31 -3.49 3.18
C GLY A 41 -5.32 -3.93 2.10
N PHE A 42 -4.05 -4.07 2.46
CA PHE A 42 -3.01 -4.53 1.55
C PHE A 42 -3.28 -5.94 1.01
N GLY A 43 -3.59 -6.91 1.88
CA GLY A 43 -3.87 -8.28 1.49
C GLY A 43 -5.07 -8.39 0.53
N ALA A 44 -6.15 -7.66 0.81
CA ALA A 44 -7.31 -7.59 -0.07
C ALA A 44 -6.98 -6.95 -1.44
N GLY A 45 -6.23 -5.84 -1.44
CA GLY A 45 -5.83 -5.13 -2.64
C GLY A 45 -4.86 -5.93 -3.52
N PHE A 46 -3.84 -6.52 -2.91
CA PHE A 46 -2.84 -7.35 -3.59
C PHE A 46 -3.48 -8.61 -4.18
N SER A 47 -4.32 -9.31 -3.42
CA SER A 47 -5.06 -10.48 -3.92
C SER A 47 -5.98 -10.11 -5.09
N ALA A 48 -6.65 -8.97 -5.03
CA ALA A 48 -7.48 -8.48 -6.14
C ALA A 48 -6.64 -8.18 -7.38
N MET A 49 -5.46 -7.58 -7.23
CA MET A 49 -4.51 -7.33 -8.32
C MET A 49 -4.08 -8.63 -8.99
N LEU A 50 -3.64 -9.62 -8.20
CA LEU A 50 -3.24 -10.93 -8.74
C LEU A 50 -4.39 -11.61 -9.49
N ARG A 51 -5.62 -11.55 -8.98
CA ARG A 51 -6.81 -12.10 -9.66
C ARG A 51 -7.13 -11.38 -10.99
N ILE A 52 -6.80 -10.11 -11.12
CA ILE A 52 -6.99 -9.33 -12.36
C ILE A 52 -5.89 -9.65 -13.37
N LEU A 53 -4.64 -9.76 -12.92
CA LEU A 53 -3.48 -9.93 -13.80
C LEU A 53 -3.25 -11.39 -14.22
N ALA A 54 -3.45 -12.35 -13.32
CA ALA A 54 -3.16 -13.76 -13.59
C ALA A 54 -3.89 -14.34 -14.82
N PRO A 55 -5.18 -14.01 -15.08
CA PRO A 55 -5.87 -14.49 -16.28
C PRO A 55 -5.39 -13.85 -17.59
N LEU A 56 -4.68 -12.72 -17.55
CA LEU A 56 -4.18 -12.02 -18.74
C LEU A 56 -2.96 -12.73 -19.36
N ALA A 57 -2.25 -13.56 -18.59
CA ALA A 57 -1.14 -14.36 -19.10
C ALA A 57 -1.61 -15.74 -19.58
N PRO A 58 -1.10 -16.22 -20.74
CA PRO A 58 -1.17 -17.62 -21.14
C PRO A 58 -0.69 -18.57 -20.04
N ASN A 59 -1.26 -19.77 -19.95
CA ASN A 59 -0.98 -20.72 -18.86
C ASN A 59 0.51 -21.04 -18.70
N ASP A 60 1.25 -21.12 -19.80
CA ASP A 60 2.69 -21.38 -19.86
C ASP A 60 3.55 -20.17 -19.43
N LYS A 61 2.99 -18.96 -19.42
CA LYS A 61 3.68 -17.71 -19.05
C LYS A 61 3.25 -17.14 -17.70
N ARG A 62 2.27 -17.75 -17.03
CA ARG A 62 1.79 -17.28 -15.71
C ARG A 62 2.90 -17.25 -14.66
N ALA A 63 3.76 -18.26 -14.61
CA ALA A 63 4.86 -18.31 -13.65
C ALA A 63 5.83 -17.12 -13.84
N GLU A 64 6.15 -16.78 -15.09
CA GLU A 64 6.98 -15.64 -15.45
C GLU A 64 6.33 -14.30 -15.05
N LEU A 65 5.02 -14.15 -15.30
CA LEU A 65 4.25 -12.98 -14.86
C LEU A 65 4.31 -12.80 -13.34
N PHE A 66 4.05 -13.86 -12.56
CA PHE A 66 4.10 -13.79 -11.10
C PHE A 66 5.51 -13.45 -10.61
N ALA A 67 6.55 -14.05 -11.19
CA ALA A 67 7.93 -13.72 -10.83
C ALA A 67 8.23 -12.23 -11.04
N GLY A 68 7.83 -11.66 -12.18
CA GLY A 68 7.97 -10.23 -12.45
C GLY A 68 7.19 -9.35 -11.46
N ILE A 69 5.94 -9.70 -11.16
CA ILE A 69 5.12 -8.97 -10.18
C ILE A 69 5.78 -8.97 -8.79
N PHE A 70 6.23 -10.14 -8.31
CA PHE A 70 6.84 -10.25 -6.99
C PHE A 70 8.20 -9.55 -6.92
N LEU A 71 9.03 -9.65 -7.97
CA LEU A 71 10.30 -8.96 -8.05
C LEU A 71 10.12 -7.44 -7.93
N VAL A 72 9.22 -6.87 -8.74
CA VAL A 72 8.94 -5.43 -8.69
C VAL A 72 8.32 -5.03 -7.35
N SER A 73 7.40 -5.83 -6.81
CA SER A 73 6.77 -5.55 -5.52
C SER A 73 7.79 -5.53 -4.38
N TYR A 74 8.71 -6.50 -4.34
CA TYR A 74 9.73 -6.53 -3.30
C TYR A 74 10.78 -5.44 -3.45
N LEU A 75 11.16 -5.06 -4.67
CA LEU A 75 12.02 -3.90 -4.86
C LEU A 75 11.33 -2.61 -4.40
N ALA A 76 10.05 -2.43 -4.76
CA ALA A 76 9.26 -1.27 -4.38
C ALA A 76 9.06 -1.16 -2.85
N TYR A 77 9.01 -2.29 -2.13
CA TYR A 77 8.94 -2.30 -0.66
C TYR A 77 10.31 -2.19 0.01
N GLY A 78 11.29 -2.94 -0.48
CA GLY A 78 12.59 -3.10 0.15
C GLY A 78 13.46 -1.86 0.03
N VAL A 79 13.53 -1.25 -1.16
CA VAL A 79 14.42 -0.10 -1.40
C VAL A 79 14.09 1.09 -0.47
N PRO A 80 12.83 1.54 -0.34
CA PRO A 80 12.50 2.62 0.58
C PRO A 80 12.76 2.28 2.05
N ALA A 81 12.53 1.01 2.45
CA ALA A 81 12.78 0.56 3.81
C ALA A 81 14.28 0.55 4.14
N LEU A 82 15.14 0.15 3.19
CA LEU A 82 16.60 0.20 3.34
C LEU A 82 17.10 1.64 3.47
N VAL A 83 16.60 2.54 2.61
CA VAL A 83 16.93 3.98 2.68
C VAL A 83 16.49 4.57 4.02
N ALA A 84 15.29 4.25 4.49
CA ALA A 84 14.82 4.66 5.80
C ALA A 84 15.74 4.10 6.91
N GLY A 85 16.13 2.83 6.83
CA GLY A 85 17.05 2.21 7.79
C GLY A 85 18.38 2.97 7.91
N GLU A 86 18.98 3.34 6.78
CA GLU A 86 20.22 4.12 6.75
C GLU A 86 20.04 5.51 7.38
N LEU A 87 18.91 6.18 7.09
CA LEU A 87 18.60 7.51 7.63
C LEU A 87 18.46 7.52 9.15
N ILE A 88 18.19 6.38 9.80
CA ILE A 88 18.08 6.30 11.27
C ILE A 88 19.38 6.76 11.95
N ALA A 89 20.54 6.43 11.38
CA ALA A 89 21.83 6.78 11.98
C ALA A 89 22.06 8.30 12.05
N THR A 90 21.53 9.04 11.07
CA THR A 90 21.74 10.50 10.95
C THR A 90 20.56 11.34 11.42
N VAL A 91 19.33 10.87 11.21
CA VAL A 91 18.08 11.60 11.48
C VAL A 91 17.42 11.15 12.79
N GLY A 92 17.81 9.98 13.31
CA GLY A 92 17.21 9.35 14.48
C GLY A 92 16.00 8.49 14.13
N LEU A 93 15.66 7.55 15.03
CA LEU A 93 14.64 6.53 14.79
C LEU A 93 13.24 7.12 14.59
N LEU A 94 12.75 7.92 15.55
CA LEU A 94 11.36 8.39 15.53
C LEU A 94 11.06 9.30 14.32
N PRO A 95 11.86 10.32 13.99
CA PRO A 95 11.56 11.18 12.84
C PRO A 95 11.63 10.40 11.52
N THR A 96 12.54 9.43 11.41
CA THR A 96 12.67 8.59 10.22
C THR A 96 11.45 7.70 10.03
N VAL A 97 10.99 7.04 11.10
CA VAL A 97 9.81 6.17 11.05
C VAL A 97 8.54 6.97 10.71
N LEU A 98 8.36 8.15 11.31
CA LEU A 98 7.22 9.02 11.01
C LEU A 98 7.29 9.59 9.59
N GLY A 99 8.46 10.04 9.14
CA GLY A 99 8.67 10.51 7.77
C GLY A 99 8.39 9.42 6.73
N TYR A 100 8.84 8.20 7.01
CA TYR A 100 8.55 7.04 6.16
C TYR A 100 7.05 6.70 6.14
N ALA A 101 6.37 6.75 7.29
CA ALA A 101 4.92 6.56 7.36
C ALA A 101 4.16 7.62 6.54
N VAL A 102 4.58 8.89 6.59
CA VAL A 102 4.01 9.97 5.77
C VAL A 102 4.24 9.71 4.28
N ALA A 103 5.43 9.29 3.88
CA ALA A 103 5.74 8.97 2.48
C ALA A 103 4.84 7.85 1.94
N ILE A 104 4.66 6.76 2.70
CA ILE A 104 3.75 5.67 2.32
C ILE A 104 2.30 6.15 2.30
N ALA A 105 1.87 6.93 3.29
CA ALA A 105 0.51 7.49 3.32
C ALA A 105 0.24 8.37 2.10
N ALA A 106 1.18 9.24 1.71
CA ALA A 106 1.08 10.08 0.53
C ALA A 106 0.95 9.24 -0.75
N ALA A 107 1.78 8.22 -0.92
CA ALA A 107 1.68 7.31 -2.07
C ALA A 107 0.33 6.57 -2.12
N ALA A 108 -0.15 6.09 -0.96
CA ALA A 108 -1.44 5.43 -0.85
C ALA A 108 -2.62 6.38 -1.15
N ILE A 109 -2.55 7.64 -0.69
CA ILE A 109 -3.54 8.68 -0.99
C ILE A 109 -3.56 8.99 -2.49
N VAL A 110 -2.39 9.18 -3.12
CA VAL A 110 -2.31 9.39 -4.57
C VAL A 110 -2.96 8.24 -5.32
N ALA A 111 -2.64 7.00 -4.95
CA ALA A 111 -3.20 5.83 -5.57
C ALA A 111 -4.73 5.73 -5.37
N LEU A 112 -5.23 6.06 -4.16
CA LEU A 112 -6.65 6.13 -3.83
C LEU A 112 -7.38 7.17 -4.69
N VAL A 113 -6.84 8.38 -4.79
CA VAL A 113 -7.41 9.49 -5.58
C VAL A 113 -7.48 9.11 -7.06
N VAL A 114 -6.39 8.55 -7.61
CA VAL A 114 -6.33 8.10 -9.01
C VAL A 114 -7.37 7.02 -9.28
N GLN A 115 -7.50 6.02 -8.40
CA GLN A 115 -8.50 4.96 -8.60
C GLN A 115 -9.94 5.45 -8.42
N ALA A 116 -10.20 6.32 -7.44
CA ALA A 116 -11.51 6.91 -7.24
C ALA A 116 -11.93 7.77 -8.44
N ALA A 117 -11.01 8.55 -9.02
CA ALA A 117 -11.27 9.33 -10.23
C ALA A 117 -11.59 8.44 -11.44
N ARG A 118 -10.88 7.31 -11.62
CA ARG A 118 -11.15 6.34 -12.69
C ARG A 118 -12.54 5.71 -12.54
N VAL A 119 -12.92 5.31 -11.33
CA VAL A 119 -14.27 4.76 -11.05
C VAL A 119 -15.37 5.79 -11.34
N ARG A 120 -15.17 7.07 -10.96
CA ARG A 120 -16.14 8.14 -11.23
C ARG A 120 -16.34 8.40 -12.72
N ARG A 121 -15.26 8.38 -13.52
CA ARG A 121 -15.34 8.56 -14.98
C ARG A 121 -16.14 7.46 -15.66
N GLU A 122 -16.00 6.22 -15.22
CA GLU A 122 -16.76 5.07 -15.76
C GLU A 122 -18.26 5.13 -15.45
N LEU A 123 -18.64 5.76 -14.32
CA LEU A 123 -20.03 5.96 -13.92
C LEU A 123 -20.69 7.18 -14.57
N THR A 124 -19.90 8.04 -15.24
CA THR A 124 -20.39 9.21 -15.99
C THR A 124 -20.03 9.08 -17.48
N PRO A 125 -20.46 8.02 -18.18
CA PRO A 125 -20.21 7.90 -19.62
C PRO A 125 -21.14 8.86 -20.37
N GLY A 126 -20.58 9.96 -20.89
CA GLY A 126 -21.28 10.88 -21.80
C GLY A 126 -21.96 12.06 -21.12
N ARG A 127 -21.32 13.22 -21.21
CA ARG A 127 -22.00 14.45 -21.63
C ARG A 127 -21.57 14.74 -23.05
#